data_AF-A0A969NK43-F1
#
_entry.id   AF-A0A969NK43-F1
#
_cell.length_a   1.000
_cell.length_b   1.000
_cell.length_c   1.000
_cell.angle_alpha   90.00
_cell.angle_beta   90.00
_cell.angle_gamma   90.00
#
_symmetry.space_group_name_H-M   'P 1'
#
loop_
_entity.id
_entity.type
_entity.pdbx_description
1 polymer ?
#
loop_
_entity_poly.entity_id
_entity_poly.type
_entity_poly.pdbx_seq_one_letter_code
_entity_poly.pdbx_strand_id
1 'polypeptide(L)' 'MDGQINYVAIRDIEPGEELCLDYAMAMTTNYELICNCGTDNCRGKITGEDWRNKKLQEKYGDYFAWFILKKN' A
#
# COMPACT_ATOMS: atom_id res chain seq x y z
N MET A 1 -16.48 -12.56 -3.42
CA MET A 1 -15.81 -12.66 -2.11
C MET A 1 -15.76 -11.26 -1.55
N ASP A 2 -16.81 -10.84 -0.84
CA ASP A 2 -16.85 -9.51 -0.25
C ASP A 2 -16.61 -9.65 1.26
N GLY A 3 -15.74 -8.80 1.81
CA GLY A 3 -15.50 -8.67 3.26
C GLY A 3 -14.19 -9.28 3.80
N GLN A 4 -13.45 -10.08 3.04
CA GLN A 4 -12.16 -10.61 3.49
C GLN A 4 -11.00 -9.66 3.17
N ILE A 5 -10.11 -9.45 4.13
CA ILE A 5 -8.82 -8.76 3.95
C ILE A 5 -7.74 -9.83 3.82
N ASN A 6 -7.01 -9.81 2.71
CA ASN A 6 -5.90 -10.72 2.46
C ASN A 6 -4.63 -9.90 2.23
N TYR A 7 -3.53 -10.33 2.84
CA TYR A 7 -2.20 -9.82 2.56
C TYR A 7 -1.40 -10.89 1.83
N VAL A 8 -0.68 -10.47 0.80
CA VAL A 8 0.20 -11.33 0.00
C VAL A 8 1.59 -10.72 0.00
N ALA A 9 2.62 -11.56 0.06
CA ALA A 9 4.00 -11.11 -0.07
C ALA A 9 4.27 -10.76 -1.55
N ILE A 10 4.91 -9.61 -1.80
CA ILE A 10 5.32 -9.16 -3.16
C ILE A 10 6.79 -9.47 -3.47
N ARG A 11 7.48 -10.07 -2.50
CA ARG A 11 8.87 -10.55 -2.53
C ARG A 11 9.03 -11.62 -1.46
N ASP A 12 10.12 -12.38 -1.53
CA ASP A 12 10.53 -13.25 -0.42
C ASP A 12 10.84 -12.42 0.83
N ILE A 13 10.56 -12.99 2.01
CA ILE A 13 10.69 -12.34 3.33
C ILE A 13 11.54 -13.23 4.23
N GLU A 14 12.64 -12.70 4.74
CA GLU A 14 13.55 -13.44 5.62
C GLU A 14 13.04 -13.53 7.07
N PRO A 15 13.42 -14.57 7.83
CA PRO A 15 13.08 -14.67 9.24
C PRO A 15 13.56 -13.48 10.06
N GLY A 16 12.64 -12.84 10.79
CA GLY A 16 12.93 -11.69 11.64
C GLY A 16 12.72 -10.33 10.96
N GLU A 17 12.40 -10.28 9.68
CA GLU A 17 11.97 -9.04 9.02
C GLU A 17 10.60 -8.57 9.53
N GLU A 18 10.42 -7.25 9.63
CA GLU A 18 9.10 -6.64 9.85
C GLU A 18 8.26 -6.78 8.59
N LEU A 19 7.01 -7.24 8.75
CA LEU A 19 6.05 -7.26 7.65
C LEU A 19 5.52 -5.85 7.38
N CYS A 20 5.95 -5.29 6.25
CA CYS A 20 5.57 -3.95 5.84
C CYS A 20 4.49 -3.96 4.76
N LEU A 21 3.56 -3.01 4.86
CA LEU A 21 2.50 -2.74 3.88
C LEU A 21 2.60 -1.28 3.43
N ASP A 22 2.43 -1.04 2.14
CA ASP A 22 2.14 0.32 1.65
C ASP A 22 0.65 0.61 1.78
N TYR A 23 0.30 1.57 2.63
CA TYR A 23 -1.08 1.98 2.92
C TYR A 23 -1.86 2.40 1.67
N ALA A 24 -1.17 2.88 0.62
CA ALA A 24 -1.80 3.22 -0.66
C ALA A 24 -2.48 2.00 -1.30
N MET A 25 -2.02 0.78 -1.03
CA MET A 25 -2.59 -0.44 -1.58
C MET A 25 -3.91 -0.84 -0.92
N ALA A 26 -4.23 -0.30 0.25
CA ALA A 26 -5.31 -0.84 1.09
C ALA A 26 -6.20 0.22 1.78
N MET A 27 -5.93 1.52 1.62
CA MET A 27 -6.67 2.55 2.33
C MET A 27 -7.09 3.71 1.42
N THR A 28 -8.33 4.17 1.59
CA THR A 28 -8.90 5.34 0.89
C THR A 28 -9.66 6.28 1.82
N THR A 29 -9.51 6.15 3.14
CA THR A 29 -10.14 7.04 4.12
C THR A 29 -9.36 8.34 4.23
N ASN A 30 -9.99 9.44 4.63
CA ASN A 30 -9.28 10.70 4.82
C ASN A 30 -8.41 10.66 6.08
N TYR A 31 -7.09 10.49 5.91
CA TYR A 31 -6.10 10.55 6.98
C TYR A 31 -4.76 11.06 6.44
N GLU A 32 -3.89 11.48 7.36
CA GLU A 32 -2.49 11.77 7.10
C GLU A 32 -1.61 11.19 8.21
N LEU A 33 -0.42 10.70 7.85
CA LEU A 33 0.58 10.23 8.81
C LEU A 33 2.00 10.54 8.33
N ILE A 34 2.90 10.79 9.28
CA ILE A 34 4.34 10.92 9.00
C ILE A 34 4.93 9.51 8.92
N CYS A 35 5.61 9.21 7.82
CA CYS A 35 6.18 7.90 7.55
C CYS A 35 7.62 7.82 8.06
N ASN A 36 7.90 6.80 8.88
CA ASN A 36 9.23 6.52 9.43
C ASN A 36 9.81 5.20 8.89
N CYS A 37 9.43 4.77 7.68
CA CYS A 37 9.85 3.47 7.14
C CYS A 37 11.35 3.33 6.82
N GLY A 38 12.10 4.44 6.82
CA GLY A 38 13.56 4.43 6.63
C GLY A 38 14.05 4.10 5.21
N THR A 39 13.15 3.89 4.24
CA THR A 39 13.55 3.56 2.85
C THR A 39 13.94 4.81 2.04
N ASP A 40 14.85 4.64 1.07
CA ASP A 40 15.26 5.74 0.15
C ASP A 40 14.10 6.31 -0.67
N ASN A 41 13.07 5.50 -0.90
CA ASN A 41 11.87 5.87 -1.65
C ASN A 41 10.71 6.32 -0.72
N CYS A 42 11.01 6.67 0.54
CA CYS A 42 10.00 7.13 1.49
C CYS A 42 9.30 8.41 0.99
N ARG A 43 7.97 8.44 1.08
CA ARG A 43 7.17 9.62 0.74
C ARG A 43 7.21 10.71 1.82
N GLY A 44 7.71 10.41 3.01
CA GLY A 44 7.72 11.30 4.18
C GLY A 44 6.34 11.49 4.83
N LYS A 45 5.30 11.73 4.04
CA LYS A 45 3.90 11.79 4.48
C LYS A 45 3.07 10.81 3.65
N ILE A 46 2.23 10.03 4.31
CA ILE A 46 1.25 9.14 3.68
C ILE A 46 -0.14 9.70 3.88
N THR A 47 -0.97 9.64 2.84
CA THR A 47 -2.34 10.14 2.86
C THR A 47 -3.35 9.11 2.38
N GLY A 48 -4.62 9.36 2.72
CA GLY A 48 -5.77 8.65 2.17
C GLY A 48 -5.93 8.67 0.66
N GLU A 49 -5.21 9.56 -0.04
CA GLU A 49 -5.32 9.75 -1.49
C GLU A 49 -4.12 9.14 -2.26
N ASP A 50 -3.15 8.54 -1.55
CA ASP A 50 -1.93 8.02 -2.16
C ASP A 50 -2.19 6.93 -3.21
N TRP A 51 -3.31 6.21 -3.11
CA TRP A 51 -3.74 5.21 -4.09
C TRP A 51 -3.97 5.78 -5.50
N ARG A 52 -4.15 7.11 -5.63
CA ARG A 52 -4.29 7.81 -6.91
C ARG A 52 -2.95 8.13 -7.58
N ASN A 53 -1.83 7.91 -6.88
CA ASN A 53 -0.52 8.21 -7.43
C ASN A 53 -0.18 7.22 -8.54
N LYS A 54 -0.11 7.70 -9.79
CA LYS A 54 0.19 6.88 -10.97
C LYS A 54 1.45 6.03 -10.84
N LYS A 55 2.51 6.57 -10.21
CA LYS A 55 3.76 5.80 -10.00
C LYS A 55 3.53 4.62 -9.07
N LEU A 56 2.68 4.75 -8.07
CA LEU A 56 2.32 3.65 -7.16
C LEU A 56 1.38 2.65 -7.84
N GLN A 57 0.45 3.13 -8.66
CA GLN A 57 -0.42 2.29 -9.49
C GLN A 57 0.40 1.42 -10.45
N GLU A 58 1.35 2.02 -11.17
CA GLU A 58 2.27 1.30 -12.06
C GLU A 58 3.17 0.33 -11.28
N LYS A 59 3.66 0.73 -10.10
CA LYS A 59 4.54 -0.09 -9.28
C LYS A 59 3.85 -1.34 -8.70
N TYR A 60 2.63 -1.20 -8.18
CA TYR A 60 1.96 -2.30 -7.46
C TYR A 60 0.91 -3.03 -8.29
N GLY A 61 0.38 -2.44 -9.37
CA GLY A 61 -0.53 -3.11 -10.30
C GLY A 61 -1.69 -3.84 -9.60
N ASP A 62 -1.76 -5.16 -9.80
CA ASP A 62 -2.84 -5.99 -9.25
C ASP A 62 -2.73 -6.29 -7.75
N TYR A 63 -1.66 -5.84 -7.07
CA TYR A 63 -1.52 -6.00 -5.62
C TYR A 63 -2.38 -5.02 -4.81
N PHE A 64 -3.01 -4.04 -5.44
CA PHE A 64 -3.99 -3.19 -4.76
C PHE A 64 -5.19 -4.02 -4.26
N ALA A 65 -5.76 -3.61 -3.13
CA ALA A 65 -6.98 -4.19 -2.63
C ALA A 65 -8.09 -4.08 -3.69
N TRP A 66 -8.93 -5.11 -3.78
CA TRP A 66 -9.95 -5.26 -4.82
C TRP A 66 -10.85 -4.03 -4.99
N PHE A 67 -11.16 -3.33 -3.91
CA PHE A 67 -12.04 -2.15 -3.94
C PHE A 67 -11.34 -0.89 -4.46
N ILE A 68 -10.01 -0.86 -4.45
CA ILE A 68 -9.23 0.20 -5.11
C ILE A 68 -9.08 -0.12 -6.58
N LEU A 69 -8.84 -1.38 -6.95
CA LEU A 69 -8.82 -1.82 -8.35
C LEU A 69 -10.14 -1.51 -9.07
N LYS A 70 -11.29 -1.59 -8.38
CA LYS A 70 -12.60 -1.19 -8.91
C LYS A 70 -12.82 0.33 -9.06
N LYS A 71 -11.93 1.17 -8.55
CA LYS A 71 -12.02 2.64 -8.63
C LYS A 71 -11.21 3.25 -9.77
N ASN A 72 -10.37 2.46 -10.45
CA ASN A 72 -9.56 2.88 -11.59
C ASN A 72 -10.30 2.71 -12.92
#